data_AF-A0A392PJG6-F1
#
_entry.id   AF-A0A392PJG6-F1
#
_cell.length_a   1.000
_cell.length_b   1.000
_cell.length_c   1.000
_cell.angle_alpha   90.00
_cell.angle_beta   90.00
_cell.angle_gamma   90.00
#
_symmetry.space_group_name_H-M   'P 1'
#
loop_
_entity.id
_entity.type
_entity.pdbx_description
1 polymer ?
#
loop_
_entity_poly.entity_id
_entity_poly.type
_entity_poly.pdbx_seq_one_letter_code
_entity_poly.pdbx_strand_id
1 'polypeptide(L)'
;MAMKRDWANLDSLALNMILEKLIEPIDHIWFGSVCKNWHSIANLNHQYDHQFRGNILPMLMIPIENSPEKRSLYSVLANRVYPFELTMLYKERCCGSSYGWLATIDEEFVITWVNPFKDVAPIILPWIDIYNEHKNYPEFNVHKVTLSADPISSPNDYMVAAIYTTCGCLAFMKAGQEFWTYIDDTHHR
;
A
#
# COMPACT_ATOMS: atom_id res chain seq x y z
N MET A 1 11.55 -5.23 46.49
CA MET A 1 12.04 -4.75 45.19
C MET A 1 11.19 -5.42 44.13
N ALA A 2 10.32 -4.70 43.41
CA ALA A 2 9.45 -5.31 42.41
C ALA A 2 10.30 -5.70 41.19
N MET A 3 10.29 -6.98 40.82
CA MET A 3 10.98 -7.48 39.64
C MET A 3 10.38 -6.83 38.40
N LYS A 4 11.19 -6.07 37.66
CA LYS A 4 10.78 -5.45 36.40
C LYS A 4 10.51 -6.56 35.40
N ARG A 5 9.24 -6.71 34.98
CA ARG A 5 8.86 -7.69 33.97
C ARG A 5 9.46 -7.28 32.63
N ASP A 6 10.22 -8.18 32.03
CA ASP A 6 10.88 -7.96 30.74
C ASP A 6 9.98 -8.38 29.58
N TRP A 7 8.96 -7.57 29.31
CA TRP A 7 8.01 -7.80 28.23
C TRP A 7 8.66 -7.77 26.83
N ALA A 8 9.85 -7.16 26.69
CA ALA A 8 10.56 -7.10 25.43
C ALA A 8 11.11 -8.48 25.01
N ASN A 9 11.40 -9.35 25.98
CA ASN A 9 11.98 -10.68 25.79
C ASN A 9 10.97 -11.82 26.01
N LEU A 10 9.68 -11.56 25.75
CA LEU A 10 8.68 -12.63 25.69
C LEU A 10 9.04 -13.66 24.61
N ASP A 11 8.68 -14.92 24.87
CA ASP A 11 8.82 -16.01 23.91
C ASP A 11 7.95 -15.77 22.66
N SER A 12 8.44 -16.27 21.52
CA SER A 12 7.78 -16.15 20.21
C SER A 12 6.34 -16.67 20.22
N LEU A 13 6.03 -17.75 20.94
CA LEU A 13 4.68 -18.31 21.04
C LEU A 13 3.74 -17.32 21.72
N ALA A 14 4.17 -16.71 22.83
CA ALA A 14 3.37 -15.72 23.55
C ALA A 14 3.15 -14.46 22.70
N LEU A 15 4.17 -14.02 21.96
CA LEU A 15 4.07 -12.89 21.04
C LEU A 15 3.09 -13.16 19.89
N ASN A 16 3.12 -14.36 19.30
CA ASN A 16 2.14 -14.78 18.30
C ASN A 16 0.72 -14.78 18.87
N MET A 17 0.52 -15.35 20.06
CA MET A 17 -0.81 -15.35 20.70
C MET A 17 -1.33 -13.93 20.98
N ILE A 18 -0.45 -12.97 21.31
CA ILE A 18 -0.85 -11.56 21.46
C ILE A 18 -1.26 -10.99 20.11
N LEU A 19 -0.43 -11.19 19.07
CA LEU A 19 -0.65 -10.68 17.72
C LEU A 19 -1.98 -11.18 17.14
N GLU A 20 -2.32 -12.45 17.34
CA GLU A 20 -3.59 -13.06 16.91
C GLU A 20 -4.83 -12.43 17.58
N LYS A 21 -4.66 -11.78 18.72
CA LYS A 21 -5.76 -11.10 19.44
C LYS A 21 -5.90 -9.64 19.06
N LEU A 22 -5.00 -9.09 18.24
CA LEU A 22 -5.09 -7.72 17.76
C LEU A 22 -6.12 -7.64 16.63
N ILE A 23 -7.20 -6.90 16.89
CA ILE A 23 -8.35 -6.80 15.98
C ILE A 23 -8.13 -5.70 14.94
N GLU A 24 -7.58 -4.56 15.38
CA GLU A 24 -7.40 -3.39 14.52
C GLU A 24 -6.12 -3.54 13.69
N PRO A 25 -6.15 -3.26 12.37
CA PRO A 25 -4.95 -3.36 11.54
C PRO A 25 -3.77 -2.50 12.03
N ILE A 26 -4.04 -1.33 12.61
CA ILE A 26 -3.01 -0.42 13.13
C ILE A 26 -2.27 -1.01 14.34
N ASP A 27 -2.93 -1.84 15.14
CA ASP A 27 -2.31 -2.45 16.32
C ASP A 27 -1.20 -3.43 15.91
N HIS A 28 -1.32 -4.08 14.76
CA HIS A 28 -0.26 -4.93 14.18
C HIS A 28 0.99 -4.12 13.82
N ILE A 29 0.80 -2.90 13.30
CA ILE A 29 1.90 -1.98 12.98
C ILE A 29 2.60 -1.54 14.26
N TRP A 30 1.83 -1.14 15.28
CA TRP A 30 2.38 -0.73 16.57
C TRP A 30 3.07 -1.87 17.31
N PHE A 31 2.51 -3.09 17.25
CA PHE A 31 3.16 -4.30 17.76
C PHE A 31 4.54 -4.48 17.14
N GLY A 32 4.64 -4.38 15.81
CA GLY A 32 5.91 -4.48 15.09
C GLY A 32 6.88 -3.33 15.36
N SER A 33 6.41 -2.23 15.96
CA SER A 33 7.22 -1.03 16.24
C SER A 33 7.86 -1.04 17.64
N VAL A 34 7.57 -2.04 18.48
CA VAL A 34 8.06 -2.11 19.86
C VAL A 34 9.58 -2.33 19.93
N CYS A 35 10.07 -3.42 19.32
CA CYS A 35 11.50 -3.76 19.27
C CYS A 35 11.77 -4.75 18.13
N LYS A 36 13.05 -5.05 17.86
CA LYS A 36 13.45 -5.98 16.78
C LYS A 36 12.81 -7.38 16.89
N ASN A 37 12.65 -7.89 18.11
CA ASN A 37 12.04 -9.20 18.34
C ASN A 37 10.56 -9.21 17.91
N TRP A 38 9.78 -8.23 18.39
CA TRP A 38 8.37 -8.09 18.03
C TRP A 38 8.18 -7.78 16.54
N HIS A 39 9.05 -6.96 15.97
CA HIS A 39 9.07 -6.67 14.53
C HIS A 39 9.26 -7.92 13.68
N SER A 40 10.19 -8.81 14.09
CA SER A 40 10.45 -10.08 13.40
C SER A 40 9.20 -10.97 13.39
N ILE A 41 8.51 -11.08 14.53
CA ILE A 41 7.27 -11.84 14.66
C ILE A 41 6.14 -11.25 13.79
N ALA A 42 5.99 -9.93 13.78
CA ALA A 42 5.00 -9.25 12.93
C ALA A 42 5.26 -9.53 11.44
N ASN A 43 6.51 -9.40 10.99
CA ASN A 43 6.88 -9.63 9.59
C ASN A 43 6.67 -11.07 9.14
N LEU A 44 7.02 -12.05 9.97
CA LEU A 44 6.79 -13.47 9.64
C LEU A 44 5.29 -13.73 9.41
N ASN A 45 4.44 -13.27 10.33
CA ASN A 45 3.00 -13.42 10.17
C ASN A 45 2.45 -12.67 8.94
N HIS A 46 3.03 -11.53 8.58
CA HIS A 46 2.65 -10.81 7.36
C HIS A 46 2.98 -11.57 6.07
N GLN A 47 4.07 -12.36 6.04
CA GLN A 47 4.52 -13.07 4.83
C GLN A 47 3.77 -14.37 4.58
N TYR A 48 3.44 -15.11 5.64
CA TYR A 48 2.83 -16.43 5.51
C TYR A 48 1.31 -16.39 5.39
N ASP A 49 0.67 -15.24 5.66
CA ASP A 49 -0.77 -15.22 5.87
C ASP A 49 -1.57 -14.24 5.00
N HIS A 50 -1.81 -14.69 3.77
CA HIS A 50 -2.91 -14.19 2.95
C HIS A 50 -4.29 -14.65 3.47
N GLN A 51 -4.38 -15.62 4.41
CA GLN A 51 -5.64 -16.19 4.89
C GLN A 51 -6.21 -15.48 6.13
N PHE A 52 -5.39 -14.91 7.01
CA PHE A 52 -5.85 -14.19 8.22
C PHE A 52 -6.61 -12.87 7.94
N ARG A 53 -6.75 -12.48 6.67
CA ARG A 53 -7.27 -11.15 6.27
C ARG A 53 -8.65 -11.14 5.64
N GLY A 54 -9.35 -12.28 5.58
CA GLY A 54 -10.73 -12.31 5.09
C GLY A 54 -11.73 -11.53 5.96
N ASN A 55 -11.44 -11.38 7.26
CA ASN A 55 -12.37 -10.84 8.26
C ASN A 55 -11.90 -9.54 8.94
N ILE A 56 -10.75 -8.96 8.56
CA ILE A 56 -10.27 -7.73 9.17
C ILE A 56 -10.90 -6.53 8.43
N LEU A 57 -11.64 -5.71 9.17
CA LEU A 57 -12.25 -4.50 8.63
C LEU A 57 -11.14 -3.50 8.22
N PRO A 58 -11.08 -3.05 6.97
CA PRO A 58 -10.09 -2.06 6.56
C PRO A 58 -10.34 -0.73 7.30
N MET A 59 -9.25 -0.01 7.58
CA MET A 59 -9.35 1.37 8.03
C MET A 59 -9.59 2.30 6.84
N LEU A 60 -10.33 3.37 7.08
CA LEU A 60 -10.61 4.39 6.08
C LEU A 60 -9.51 5.44 6.11
N MET A 61 -8.98 5.79 4.95
CA MET A 61 -8.12 6.96 4.80
C MET A 61 -9.01 8.19 4.59
N ILE A 62 -8.95 9.16 5.50
CA ILE A 62 -9.79 10.36 5.48
C ILE A 62 -8.94 11.63 5.38
N PRO A 63 -9.46 12.70 4.75
CA PRO A 63 -8.79 13.99 4.73
C PRO A 63 -8.75 14.62 6.14
N ILE A 64 -7.68 15.35 6.44
CA ILE A 64 -7.58 16.18 7.64
C ILE A 64 -8.11 17.58 7.32
N GLU A 65 -8.97 18.11 8.19
CA GLU A 65 -9.53 19.45 8.04
C GLU A 65 -8.40 20.50 8.01
N ASN A 66 -8.52 21.48 7.11
CA ASN A 66 -7.51 22.53 6.89
C ASN A 66 -6.10 22.02 6.51
N SER A 67 -5.97 20.77 6.08
CA SER A 67 -4.71 20.17 5.61
C SER A 67 -4.98 19.28 4.41
N PRO A 68 -5.16 19.87 3.21
CA PRO A 68 -5.66 19.16 2.04
C PRO A 68 -4.69 18.09 1.52
N GLU A 69 -3.43 18.16 1.91
CA GLU A 69 -2.36 17.18 1.61
C GLU A 69 -2.25 16.08 2.68
N LYS A 70 -2.82 16.27 3.87
CA LYS A 70 -2.70 15.29 4.95
C LYS A 70 -3.88 14.33 4.96
N ARG A 71 -3.59 13.08 5.28
CA ARG A 71 -4.56 12.02 5.47
C ARG A 71 -4.39 11.39 6.84
N SER A 72 -5.50 11.06 7.46
CA SER A 72 -5.55 10.26 8.69
C SER A 72 -6.22 8.92 8.46
N LEU A 73 -6.00 8.00 9.38
CA LEU A 73 -6.67 6.70 9.40
C LEU A 73 -7.83 6.74 10.38
N TYR A 74 -9.01 6.36 9.93
CA TYR A 74 -10.20 6.22 10.73
C TYR A 74 -10.58 4.74 10.82
N SER A 75 -10.76 4.23 12.04
CA SER A 75 -11.35 2.92 12.24
C SER A 75 -12.84 3.06 12.44
N VAL A 76 -13.59 2.35 11.58
CA VAL A 76 -15.04 2.20 11.71
C VAL A 76 -15.38 1.37 12.96
N LEU A 77 -14.58 0.35 13.27
CA LEU A 77 -14.83 -0.53 14.41
C LEU A 77 -14.59 0.19 15.74
N ALA A 78 -13.47 0.90 15.87
CA ALA A 78 -13.15 1.67 17.07
C ALA A 78 -13.83 3.05 17.10
N ASN A 79 -14.50 3.44 16.01
CA ASN A 79 -15.12 4.75 15.81
C ASN A 79 -14.19 5.92 16.22
N ARG A 80 -12.94 5.88 15.76
CA ARG A 80 -11.93 6.90 16.10
C ARG A 80 -10.97 7.18 14.97
N VAL A 81 -10.43 8.39 14.98
CA VAL A 81 -9.31 8.80 14.12
C VAL A 81 -8.01 8.53 14.86
N TYR A 82 -7.07 7.88 14.18
CA TYR A 82 -5.73 7.62 14.69
C TYR A 82 -4.79 8.76 14.29
N PRO A 83 -3.83 9.13 15.16
CA PRO A 83 -2.81 10.14 14.89
C PRO A 83 -1.73 9.59 13.96
N PHE A 84 -2.14 9.05 12.82
CA PHE A 84 -1.28 8.67 11.72
C PHE A 84 -1.45 9.74 10.65
N GLU A 85 -0.37 10.43 10.31
CA GLU A 85 -0.38 11.46 9.28
C GLU A 85 0.36 10.95 8.05
N LEU A 86 -0.37 10.73 6.98
CA LEU A 86 0.19 10.48 5.66
C LEU A 86 0.13 11.78 4.85
N THR A 87 1.28 12.26 4.40
CA THR A 87 1.36 13.34 3.44
C THR A 87 1.17 12.75 2.04
N MET A 88 0.04 13.10 1.42
CA MET A 88 -0.26 12.84 0.02
C MET A 88 -0.16 14.16 -0.74
N LEU A 89 0.39 14.15 -1.94
CA LEU A 89 0.36 15.35 -2.78
C LEU A 89 -1.10 15.68 -3.11
N TYR A 90 -1.51 16.94 -2.90
CA TYR A 90 -2.91 17.38 -3.00
C TYR A 90 -3.59 17.00 -4.33
N LYS A 91 -2.79 16.94 -5.39
CA LYS A 91 -3.20 16.66 -6.77
C LYS A 91 -3.15 15.19 -7.14
N GLU A 92 -2.66 14.34 -6.24
CA GLU A 92 -2.45 12.93 -6.53
C GLU A 92 -3.63 12.06 -6.10
N ARG A 93 -4.14 11.27 -7.04
CA ARG A 93 -5.15 10.25 -6.75
C ARG A 93 -4.47 8.93 -6.39
N CYS A 94 -4.92 8.28 -5.32
CA CYS A 94 -4.53 6.90 -5.05
C CYS A 94 -5.18 5.96 -6.10
N CYS A 95 -4.36 5.24 -6.85
CA CYS A 95 -4.78 4.31 -7.91
C CYS A 95 -4.41 2.85 -7.61
N GLY A 96 -3.84 2.56 -6.43
CA GLY A 96 -3.48 1.18 -6.09
C GLY A 96 -2.85 1.05 -4.70
N SER A 97 -2.80 -0.18 -4.22
CA SER A 97 -2.04 -0.53 -3.03
C SER A 97 -1.60 -2.00 -3.11
N SER A 98 -0.37 -2.30 -2.68
CA SER A 98 0.19 -3.65 -2.68
C SER A 98 1.38 -3.72 -1.74
N TYR A 99 1.49 -4.76 -0.91
CA TYR A 99 2.64 -4.98 -0.01
C TYR A 99 3.03 -3.80 0.89
N GLY A 100 2.06 -2.99 1.33
CA GLY A 100 2.31 -1.79 2.14
C GLY A 100 2.72 -0.55 1.35
N TRP A 101 2.81 -0.65 0.02
CA TRP A 101 2.97 0.48 -0.89
C TRP A 101 1.60 1.01 -1.34
N LEU A 102 1.55 2.31 -1.61
CA LEU A 102 0.43 3.01 -2.23
C LEU A 102 0.88 3.54 -3.59
N ALA A 103 0.07 3.33 -4.63
CA ALA A 103 0.27 3.92 -5.93
C ALA A 103 -0.53 5.22 -6.02
N THR A 104 0.14 6.30 -6.37
CA THR A 104 -0.46 7.58 -6.71
C THR A 104 -0.28 7.88 -8.18
N ILE A 105 -1.19 8.68 -8.73
CA ILE A 105 -1.09 9.21 -10.08
C ILE A 105 -1.31 10.73 -10.05
N ASP A 106 -0.44 11.45 -10.75
CA ASP A 106 -0.50 12.91 -10.89
C ASP A 106 -1.26 13.36 -12.16
N GLU A 107 -1.24 14.67 -12.44
CA GLU A 107 -1.92 15.29 -13.58
C GLU A 107 -1.22 14.91 -14.92
N GLU A 108 0.05 14.50 -14.86
CA GLU A 108 0.89 14.08 -15.98
C GLU A 108 0.82 12.56 -16.25
N PHE A 109 -0.05 11.83 -15.54
CA PHE A 109 -0.21 10.38 -15.62
C PHE A 109 1.02 9.57 -15.22
N VAL A 110 1.89 10.16 -14.40
CA VAL A 110 3.03 9.46 -13.81
C VAL A 110 2.54 8.71 -12.58
N ILE A 111 2.75 7.40 -12.58
CA ILE A 111 2.41 6.56 -11.43
C ILE A 111 3.62 6.53 -10.50
N THR A 112 3.41 6.90 -9.23
CA THR A 112 4.44 6.84 -8.19
C THR A 112 4.01 5.88 -7.09
N TRP A 113 4.87 4.92 -6.77
CA TRP A 113 4.69 4.08 -5.59
C TRP A 113 5.40 4.70 -4.40
N VAL A 114 4.66 4.91 -3.31
CA VAL A 114 5.18 5.42 -2.03
C VAL A 114 4.93 4.40 -0.92
N ASN A 115 5.89 4.25 -0.01
CA ASN A 115 5.70 3.46 1.20
C ASN A 115 5.52 4.41 2.40
N PRO A 116 4.30 4.56 2.94
CA PRO A 116 4.06 5.50 4.03
C PRO A 116 4.54 5.01 5.40
N PHE A 117 5.02 3.77 5.49
CA PHE A 117 5.40 3.11 6.75
C PHE A 117 6.90 2.83 6.86
N LYS A 118 7.64 2.95 5.77
CA LYS A 118 9.08 2.66 5.70
C LYS A 118 9.81 3.85 5.09
N ASP A 119 10.98 4.16 5.62
CA ASP A 119 11.87 5.18 5.07
C ASP A 119 12.61 4.62 3.84
N VAL A 120 11.90 4.58 2.71
CA VAL A 120 12.39 4.09 1.42
C VAL A 120 12.03 5.08 0.31
N ALA A 121 12.88 5.18 -0.70
CA ALA A 121 12.65 6.07 -1.83
C ALA A 121 11.38 5.65 -2.61
N PRO A 122 10.59 6.62 -3.11
CA PRO A 122 9.49 6.33 -4.03
C PRO A 122 9.98 5.64 -5.31
N ILE A 123 9.12 4.81 -5.90
CA ILE A 123 9.36 4.20 -7.21
C ILE A 123 8.49 4.95 -8.22
N ILE A 124 9.14 5.72 -9.08
CA ILE A 124 8.49 6.50 -10.13
C ILE A 124 8.46 5.65 -11.39
N LEU A 125 7.28 5.44 -11.97
CA LEU A 125 7.10 4.69 -13.19
C LEU A 125 7.12 5.62 -14.41
N PRO A 126 7.50 5.13 -15.61
CA PRO A 126 7.29 5.90 -16.83
C PRO A 126 5.80 6.23 -17.01
N TRP A 127 5.52 7.29 -17.75
CA TRP A 127 4.13 7.64 -18.10
C TRP A 127 3.42 6.44 -18.73
N ILE A 128 2.13 6.30 -18.51
CA ILE A 128 1.33 5.31 -19.22
C ILE A 128 0.69 5.98 -20.43
N ASP A 129 0.83 5.37 -21.60
CA ASP A 129 0.23 5.86 -22.84
C ASP A 129 -1.28 5.58 -22.79
N ILE A 130 -2.06 6.66 -22.79
CA ILE A 130 -3.54 6.62 -22.79
C ILE A 130 -4.04 7.34 -24.06
N TYR A 131 -3.35 7.19 -25.18
CA TYR A 131 -3.77 7.80 -26.44
C TYR A 131 -5.18 7.30 -26.80
N ASN A 132 -6.09 8.27 -27.04
CA ASN A 132 -7.49 8.15 -27.50
C ASN A 132 -8.63 8.20 -26.46
N GLU A 133 -8.36 8.46 -25.19
CA GLU A 133 -9.45 8.54 -24.21
C GLU A 133 -9.92 9.97 -23.91
N HIS A 134 -11.21 10.08 -23.59
CA HIS A 134 -11.92 11.33 -23.38
C HIS A 134 -11.13 12.29 -22.48
N LYS A 135 -10.60 13.38 -23.07
CA LYS A 135 -9.88 14.47 -22.41
C LYS A 135 -10.65 15.16 -21.27
N ASN A 136 -11.90 14.77 -21.03
CA ASN A 136 -12.77 15.40 -20.05
C ASN A 136 -12.46 14.93 -18.62
N TYR A 137 -11.83 13.75 -18.41
CA TYR A 137 -11.55 13.18 -17.07
C TYR A 137 -10.28 12.31 -17.01
N PRO A 138 -9.10 12.89 -17.30
CA PRO A 138 -7.82 12.17 -17.36
C PRO A 138 -7.51 11.37 -16.08
N GLU A 139 -7.88 11.90 -14.91
CA GLU A 139 -7.56 11.31 -13.61
C GLU A 139 -8.14 9.89 -13.40
N PHE A 140 -9.17 9.48 -14.17
CA PHE A 140 -9.81 8.17 -14.06
C PHE A 140 -9.32 7.13 -15.05
N ASN A 141 -8.41 7.48 -15.95
CA ASN A 141 -7.93 6.58 -17.00
C ASN A 141 -7.02 5.46 -16.48
N VAL A 142 -6.57 5.52 -15.23
CA VAL A 142 -5.86 4.41 -14.57
C VAL A 142 -6.71 3.89 -13.42
N HIS A 143 -7.49 2.84 -13.67
CA HIS A 143 -8.43 2.31 -12.69
C HIS A 143 -7.73 1.66 -11.50
N LYS A 144 -6.70 0.84 -11.75
CA LYS A 144 -6.01 0.10 -10.70
C LYS A 144 -4.58 -0.22 -11.08
N VAL A 145 -3.65 -0.08 -10.13
CA VAL A 145 -2.27 -0.54 -10.25
C VAL A 145 -1.93 -1.49 -9.10
N THR A 146 -1.16 -2.55 -9.38
CA THR A 146 -0.75 -3.54 -8.39
C THR A 146 0.67 -4.04 -8.64
N LEU A 147 1.31 -4.52 -7.57
CA LEU A 147 2.63 -5.15 -7.61
C LEU A 147 2.48 -6.68 -7.51
N SER A 148 3.34 -7.42 -8.21
CA SER A 148 3.39 -8.89 -8.07
C SER A 148 4.13 -9.34 -6.80
N ALA A 149 5.10 -8.55 -6.33
CA ALA A 149 5.91 -8.82 -5.14
C ALA A 149 6.29 -7.49 -4.45
N ASP A 150 6.75 -7.54 -3.19
CA ASP A 150 7.25 -6.36 -2.47
C ASP A 150 8.61 -5.92 -3.06
N PRO A 151 8.73 -4.70 -3.63
CA PRO A 151 9.98 -4.18 -4.16
C PRO A 151 11.11 -4.10 -3.12
N ILE A 152 10.81 -4.12 -1.82
CA ILE A 152 11.83 -4.11 -0.77
C ILE A 152 12.48 -5.49 -0.62
N SER A 153 11.70 -6.56 -0.70
CA SER A 153 12.22 -7.93 -0.60
C SER A 153 12.71 -8.47 -1.93
N SER A 154 12.12 -8.02 -3.04
CA SER A 154 12.36 -8.53 -4.39
C SER A 154 12.67 -7.38 -5.37
N PRO A 155 13.71 -6.55 -5.13
CA PRO A 155 13.93 -5.29 -5.85
C PRO A 155 14.14 -5.42 -7.36
N ASN A 156 14.56 -6.61 -7.82
CA ASN A 156 14.79 -6.90 -9.24
C ASN A 156 13.81 -7.94 -9.79
N ASP A 157 12.86 -8.41 -8.98
CA ASP A 157 11.95 -9.51 -9.33
C ASP A 157 10.51 -9.19 -8.87
N TYR A 158 10.02 -8.05 -9.35
CA TYR A 158 8.62 -7.68 -9.26
C TYR A 158 8.12 -7.17 -10.62
N MET A 159 6.81 -7.25 -10.80
CA MET A 159 6.09 -6.67 -11.92
C MET A 159 5.07 -5.67 -11.39
N VAL A 160 4.87 -4.61 -12.15
CA VAL A 160 3.72 -3.70 -11.99
C VAL A 160 2.72 -4.05 -13.07
N ALA A 161 1.45 -4.19 -12.70
CA ALA A 161 0.34 -4.29 -13.65
C ALA A 161 -0.65 -3.15 -13.42
N ALA A 162 -1.14 -2.58 -14.52
CA ALA A 162 -2.09 -1.47 -14.52
C ALA A 162 -3.30 -1.84 -15.37
N ILE A 163 -4.50 -1.70 -14.80
CA ILE A 163 -5.75 -1.62 -15.54
C ILE A 163 -5.95 -0.14 -15.83
N TYR A 164 -5.94 0.18 -17.11
CA TYR A 164 -6.04 1.53 -17.63
C TYR A 164 -7.11 1.55 -18.73
N THR A 165 -7.43 2.74 -19.19
CA THR A 165 -8.51 3.03 -20.14
C THR A 165 -9.92 2.75 -19.63
N THR A 166 -10.91 3.45 -20.18
CA THR A 166 -12.35 3.20 -19.97
C THR A 166 -12.79 1.79 -20.40
N CYS A 167 -12.03 1.16 -21.30
CA CYS A 167 -12.25 -0.22 -21.73
C CYS A 167 -11.64 -1.26 -20.77
N GLY A 168 -10.81 -0.85 -19.81
CA GLY A 168 -10.15 -1.77 -18.88
C GLY A 168 -8.98 -2.54 -19.51
N CYS A 169 -8.24 -1.91 -20.43
CA CYS A 169 -7.02 -2.45 -21.02
C CYS A 169 -5.99 -2.77 -19.93
N LEU A 170 -5.07 -3.68 -20.24
CA LEU A 170 -4.04 -4.14 -19.32
C LEU A 170 -2.65 -3.77 -19.84
N ALA A 171 -1.85 -3.14 -18.99
CA ALA A 171 -0.43 -2.91 -19.24
C ALA A 171 0.38 -3.47 -18.08
N PHE A 172 1.62 -3.88 -18.34
CA PHE A 172 2.54 -4.30 -17.30
C PHE A 172 3.99 -3.89 -17.58
N MET A 173 4.81 -3.90 -16.54
CA MET A 173 6.24 -3.67 -16.64
C MET A 173 6.99 -4.47 -15.58
N LYS A 174 8.22 -4.91 -15.90
CA LYS A 174 9.12 -5.53 -14.94
C LYS A 174 9.96 -4.49 -14.21
N ALA A 175 10.51 -4.87 -13.05
CA ALA A 175 11.50 -4.08 -12.34
C ALA A 175 12.63 -3.60 -13.28
N GLY A 176 12.93 -2.30 -13.24
CA GLY A 176 13.99 -1.68 -14.06
C GLY A 176 13.67 -1.49 -15.55
N GLN A 177 12.48 -1.86 -16.02
CA GLN A 177 12.08 -1.63 -17.41
C GLN A 177 11.72 -0.15 -17.65
N GLU A 178 12.13 0.41 -18.78
CA GLU A 178 11.93 1.83 -19.10
C GLU A 178 10.54 2.14 -19.70
N PHE A 179 9.81 1.14 -20.19
CA PHE A 179 8.56 1.31 -20.91
C PHE A 179 7.52 0.26 -20.53
N TRP A 180 6.24 0.64 -20.59
CA TRP A 180 5.12 -0.28 -20.43
C TRP A 180 5.01 -1.27 -21.59
N THR A 181 4.62 -2.50 -21.27
CA THR A 181 4.16 -3.49 -22.24
C THR A 181 2.64 -3.53 -22.22
N TYR A 182 2.03 -3.14 -23.33
CA TYR A 182 0.58 -3.11 -23.49
C TYR A 182 0.08 -4.47 -23.97
N ILE A 183 -0.91 -5.01 -23.28
CA ILE A 183 -1.61 -6.23 -23.69
C ILE A 183 -2.78 -5.75 -24.55
N ASP A 184 -2.54 -5.77 -25.86
CA ASP A 184 -3.47 -5.30 -26.87
C ASP A 184 -4.80 -6.10 -26.78
N ASP A 185 -5.91 -5.38 -26.73
CA ASP A 185 -7.23 -5.97 -26.95
C ASP A 185 -7.42 -5.99 -28.48
N THR A 186 -7.40 -7.17 -29.10
CA THR A 186 -7.51 -7.36 -30.56
C THR A 186 -8.87 -6.96 -31.15
N HIS A 187 -9.62 -6.07 -30.51
CA HIS A 187 -10.92 -5.59 -30.96
C HIS A 187 -10.97 -4.08 -30.87
N HIS A 188 -10.65 -3.41 -31.99
CA HIS A 188 -11.32 -2.24 -32.57
C HIS A 188 -10.37 -1.53 -33.56
N ARG A 189 -10.24 -2.10 -34.75
CA ARG A 189 -9.96 -1.34 -35.99
C ARG A 189 -11.27 -0.80 -36.55
#